data_AF-A0A6M4IYG0-F1
#
_entry.id   AF-A0A6M4IYG0-F1
#
_cell.length_a   1.000
_cell.length_b   1.000
_cell.length_c   1.000
_cell.angle_alpha   90.00
_cell.angle_beta   90.00
_cell.angle_gamma   90.00
#
_symmetry.space_group_name_H-M   'P 1'
#
loop_
_entity.id
_entity.type
_entity.pdbx_description
1 polymer ?
#
loop_
_entity_poly.entity_id
_entity_poly.type
_entity_poly.pdbx_seq_one_letter_code
_entity_poly.pdbx_strand_id
1 'polypeptide(L)'
;MKRAKLRGLKRNAAVVLGNVGSAQDVPSLISALSDEEPLVRGHAAWALGRIATSAALAAIHMALLSEADSDVRAELSAAADSISVRSSPSESK
;
A
#
# COMPACT_ATOMS: atom_id res chain seq x y z
N MET A 1 -21.22 9.29 -14.21
CA MET A 1 -21.70 8.48 -13.06
C MET A 1 -20.91 7.18 -12.82
N LYS A 2 -20.53 6.37 -13.84
CA LYS A 2 -19.89 5.05 -13.61
C LYS A 2 -18.48 5.09 -12.99
N ARG A 3 -17.63 6.06 -13.35
CA ARG A 3 -16.22 6.14 -12.88
C ARG A 3 -16.09 6.50 -11.39
N ALA A 4 -16.93 7.39 -10.87
CA ALA A 4 -16.89 7.79 -9.46
C ALA A 4 -17.23 6.65 -8.48
N LYS A 5 -18.20 5.79 -8.83
CA LYS A 5 -18.56 4.61 -8.01
C LYS A 5 -17.43 3.57 -7.95
N LEU A 6 -16.70 3.37 -9.06
CA LEU A 6 -15.60 2.41 -9.11
C LEU A 6 -14.41 2.83 -8.23
N ARG A 7 -14.12 4.14 -8.17
CA ARG A 7 -13.07 4.70 -7.32
C ARG A 7 -13.34 4.44 -5.83
N GLY A 8 -14.57 4.72 -5.39
CA GLY A 8 -14.98 4.45 -4.00
C GLY A 8 -14.89 2.96 -3.64
N LEU A 9 -15.27 2.07 -4.56
CA LEU A 9 -15.16 0.62 -4.36
C LEU A 9 -13.70 0.16 -4.25
N LYS A 10 -12.81 0.62 -5.14
CA LYS A 10 -11.38 0.29 -5.11
C LYS A 10 -10.70 0.77 -3.83
N ARG A 11 -11.00 2.00 -3.39
CA ARG A 11 -10.53 2.52 -2.10
C ARG A 11 -10.96 1.64 -0.94
N ASN A 12 -12.24 1.29 -0.89
CA ASN A 12 -12.77 0.46 0.19
C ASN A 12 -12.17 -0.95 0.16
N ALA A 13 -11.92 -1.51 -1.03
CA ALA A 13 -11.22 -2.79 -1.17
C ALA A 13 -9.79 -2.72 -0.63
N ALA A 14 -9.03 -1.67 -0.95
CA ALA A 14 -7.69 -1.48 -0.40
C ALA A 14 -7.70 -1.32 1.14
N VAL A 15 -8.67 -0.59 1.70
CA VAL A 15 -8.85 -0.46 3.16
C VAL A 15 -9.14 -1.82 3.81
N VAL A 16 -10.07 -2.60 3.22
CA VAL A 16 -10.41 -3.94 3.72
C VAL A 16 -9.17 -4.83 3.68
N LEU A 17 -8.46 -4.88 2.55
CA LEU A 17 -7.24 -5.67 2.42
C LEU A 17 -6.13 -5.24 3.38
N GLY A 18 -6.00 -3.95 3.71
CA GLY A 18 -5.04 -3.54 4.74
C GLY A 18 -5.42 -4.02 6.15
N ASN A 19 -6.72 -4.12 6.44
CA ASN A 19 -7.21 -4.54 7.76
C ASN A 19 -7.23 -6.06 7.96
N VAL A 20 -7.62 -6.81 6.93
CA VAL A 20 -7.85 -8.27 7.02
C VAL A 20 -7.05 -9.09 6.01
N GLY A 21 -6.35 -8.44 5.09
CA GLY A 21 -5.60 -9.11 4.04
C GLY A 21 -4.33 -9.77 4.55
N SER A 22 -3.81 -10.68 3.73
CA SER A 22 -2.65 -11.52 4.02
C SER A 22 -1.62 -11.42 2.91
N ALA A 23 -0.52 -12.18 3.03
CA ALA A 23 0.49 -12.28 1.97
C ALA A 23 -0.08 -12.66 0.60
N GLN A 24 -1.23 -13.34 0.53
CA GLN A 24 -1.90 -13.72 -0.72
C GLN A 24 -2.47 -12.53 -1.49
N ASP A 25 -2.76 -11.42 -0.80
CA ASP A 25 -3.36 -10.21 -1.39
C ASP A 25 -2.30 -9.24 -1.94
N VAL A 26 -1.02 -9.49 -1.63
CA VAL A 26 0.10 -8.65 -2.03
C VAL A 26 0.16 -8.41 -3.54
N PRO A 27 0.03 -9.42 -4.43
CA PRO A 27 0.07 -9.18 -5.89
C PRO A 27 -1.04 -8.23 -6.37
N SER A 28 -2.26 -8.36 -5.82
CA SER A 28 -3.39 -7.50 -6.14
C SER A 28 -3.15 -6.06 -5.70
N LEU A 29 -2.59 -5.87 -4.51
CA LEU A 29 -2.24 -4.55 -3.99
C LEU A 29 -1.07 -3.91 -4.75
N ILE A 30 -0.09 -4.70 -5.19
CA ILE A 30 1.00 -4.22 -6.05
C ILE A 30 0.42 -3.68 -7.37
N SER A 31 -0.55 -4.38 -7.98
CA SER A 31 -1.21 -3.85 -9.17
C SER A 31 -1.94 -2.52 -8.91
N ALA A 32 -2.47 -2.33 -7.69
CA ALA A 32 -3.18 -1.10 -7.32
C ALA A 32 -2.24 0.09 -7.08
N LEU A 33 -0.94 -0.12 -6.89
CA LEU A 33 0.07 0.95 -6.86
C LEU A 33 0.23 1.67 -8.21
N SER A 34 -0.30 1.13 -9.30
CA SER A 34 -0.28 1.77 -10.62
C SER A 34 -1.65 2.29 -11.06
N ASP A 35 -2.61 2.41 -10.14
CA ASP A 35 -3.93 2.93 -10.46
C ASP A 35 -3.88 4.42 -10.82
N GLU A 36 -4.72 4.84 -11.77
CA GLU A 36 -4.79 6.25 -12.20
C GLU A 36 -5.20 7.19 -11.05
N GLU A 37 -5.96 6.68 -10.08
CA GLU A 37 -6.47 7.46 -8.96
C GLU A 37 -5.44 7.49 -7.79
N PRO A 38 -4.89 8.68 -7.42
CA PRO A 38 -3.91 8.78 -6.34
C PRO A 38 -4.40 8.20 -5.01
N LEU A 39 -5.69 8.40 -4.70
CA LEU A 39 -6.29 7.83 -3.49
C LEU A 39 -6.21 6.29 -3.47
N VAL A 40 -6.36 5.61 -4.61
CA VAL A 40 -6.25 4.15 -4.67
C VAL A 40 -4.80 3.72 -4.45
N ARG A 41 -3.83 4.41 -5.06
CA ARG A 41 -2.40 4.14 -4.87
C ARG A 41 -1.96 4.30 -3.42
N GLY A 42 -2.36 5.40 -2.77
CA GLY A 42 -2.05 5.65 -1.35
C GLY A 42 -2.62 4.58 -0.42
N HIS A 43 -3.88 4.15 -0.63
CA HIS A 43 -4.45 3.08 0.19
C HIS A 43 -3.80 1.71 -0.09
N ALA A 44 -3.38 1.45 -1.33
CA ALA A 44 -2.63 0.24 -1.65
C ALA A 44 -1.27 0.21 -0.95
N ALA A 45 -0.56 1.35 -0.93
CA ALA A 45 0.69 1.52 -0.19
C ALA A 45 0.49 1.26 1.32
N TRP A 46 -0.53 1.87 1.91
CA TRP A 46 -0.89 1.65 3.32
C TRP A 46 -1.18 0.17 3.63
N ALA A 47 -1.97 -0.50 2.79
CA ALA A 47 -2.30 -1.91 2.97
C ALA A 47 -1.07 -2.84 2.84
N LEU A 48 -0.21 -2.59 1.86
CA LEU A 48 1.06 -3.29 1.69
C LEU A 48 1.98 -3.09 2.89
N GLY A 49 2.03 -1.86 3.42
CA GLY A 49 2.68 -1.52 4.69
C GLY A 49 2.22 -2.44 5.80
N ARG A 50 0.91 -2.56 6.02
CA ARG A 50 0.32 -3.39 7.07
C ARG A 50 0.62 -4.88 6.92
N ILE A 51 0.55 -5.41 5.71
CA ILE A 51 0.84 -6.82 5.43
C ILE A 51 2.33 -7.13 5.64
N ALA A 52 3.22 -6.16 5.42
CA ALA A 52 4.62 -6.19 5.81
C ALA A 52 5.44 -7.40 5.31
N THR A 53 5.28 -7.75 4.04
CA THR A 53 6.12 -8.77 3.38
C THR A 53 7.32 -8.12 2.68
N SER A 54 8.35 -8.92 2.42
CA SER A 54 9.50 -8.49 1.60
C SER A 54 9.08 -8.06 0.19
N ALA A 55 8.11 -8.77 -0.41
CA ALA A 55 7.54 -8.42 -1.70
C ALA A 55 6.81 -7.06 -1.67
N ALA A 56 6.06 -6.78 -0.60
CA ALA A 56 5.42 -5.49 -0.39
C ALA A 56 6.43 -4.35 -0.30
N LEU A 57 7.50 -4.52 0.48
CA LEU A 57 8.57 -3.52 0.63
C LEU A 57 9.27 -3.23 -0.70
N ALA A 58 9.62 -4.27 -1.46
CA ALA A 58 10.24 -4.11 -2.77
C ALA A 58 9.34 -3.34 -3.74
N ALA A 59 8.05 -3.65 -3.77
CA ALA A 59 7.09 -2.94 -4.62
C ALA A 59 6.89 -1.48 -4.22
N ILE A 60 6.84 -1.18 -2.92
CA ILE A 60 6.74 0.19 -2.40
C ILE A 60 7.96 1.01 -2.83
N HIS A 61 9.18 0.47 -2.69
CA HIS A 61 10.40 1.16 -3.14
C HIS A 61 10.39 1.43 -4.65
N MET A 62 9.92 0.48 -5.46
CA MET A 62 9.81 0.71 -6.90
C MET A 62 8.78 1.79 -7.24
N ALA A 63 7.64 1.83 -6.55
CA ALA A 63 6.62 2.86 -6.76
C ALA A 63 7.09 4.26 -6.36
N LEU A 64 7.91 4.38 -5.30
CA LEU A 64 8.50 5.65 -4.88
C LEU A 64 9.38 6.32 -5.96
N LEU A 65 9.97 5.55 -6.85
CA LEU A 65 10.85 6.08 -7.91
C LEU A 65 10.10 6.88 -8.99
N SER A 66 8.80 6.61 -9.17
CA SER A 66 7.99 7.19 -10.25
C SER A 66 6.73 7.90 -9.75
N GLU A 67 6.43 7.86 -8.46
CA GLU A 67 5.26 8.54 -7.92
C GLU A 67 5.45 10.06 -7.96
N ALA A 68 4.49 10.74 -8.59
CA ALA A 68 4.50 12.20 -8.75
C ALA A 68 3.64 12.89 -7.69
N ASP A 69 2.63 12.20 -7.15
CA ASP A 69 1.72 12.74 -6.16
C ASP A 69 2.37 12.76 -4.76
N SER A 70 2.43 13.94 -4.14
CA SER A 70 3.08 14.14 -2.85
C SER A 70 2.43 13.35 -1.71
N ASP A 71 1.11 13.24 -1.74
CA ASP A 71 0.35 12.56 -0.70
C ASP A 71 0.57 11.05 -0.81
N VAL A 72 0.56 10.51 -2.04
CA VAL A 72 0.87 9.10 -2.28
C VAL A 72 2.31 8.77 -1.92
N ARG A 73 3.27 9.67 -2.22
CA ARG A 73 4.67 9.49 -1.79
C ARG A 73 4.81 9.42 -0.28
N ALA A 74 4.07 10.25 0.45
CA ALA A 74 4.08 10.22 1.91
C ALA A 74 3.57 8.88 2.46
N GLU A 75 2.47 8.36 1.91
CA GLU A 75 1.92 7.05 2.27
C GLU A 75 2.89 5.90 1.95
N LEU A 76 3.52 5.93 0.77
CA LEU A 76 4.55 4.95 0.38
C LEU A 76 5.75 4.97 1.33
N SER A 77 6.25 6.15 1.69
CA SER A 77 7.38 6.28 2.63
C SER A 77 7.01 5.75 4.01
N ALA A 78 5.85 6.17 4.55
CA ALA A 78 5.38 5.70 5.85
C ALA A 78 5.14 4.19 5.88
N ALA A 79 4.64 3.62 4.78
CA ALA A 79 4.47 2.18 4.63
C ALA A 79 5.84 1.46 4.68
N ALA A 80 6.83 1.90 3.90
CA ALA A 80 8.18 1.31 3.90
C ALA A 80 8.85 1.37 5.27
N ASP A 81 8.75 2.51 5.97
CA ASP A 81 9.27 2.70 7.32
C ASP A 81 8.62 1.71 8.29
N SER A 82 7.29 1.58 8.22
CA SER A 82 6.55 0.67 9.10
C SER A 82 6.93 -0.80 8.91
N ILE A 83 7.26 -1.23 7.69
CA ILE A 83 7.73 -2.59 7.40
C ILE A 83 9.15 -2.77 7.96
N SER A 84 10.01 -1.78 7.77
CA SER A 84 11.41 -1.82 8.24
C SER A 84 11.49 -1.90 9.77
N VAL A 85 10.65 -1.13 10.48
CA VAL A 85 10.52 -1.19 11.94
C VAL A 85 10.04 -2.57 12.40
N ARG A 86 9.02 -3.16 11.75
CA ARG A 86 8.54 -4.52 12.08
C ARG A 86 9.56 -5.63 11.78
N SER A 87 10.44 -5.39 10.81
CA SER A 87 11.49 -6.34 10.42
C SER A 87 12.68 -6.33 11.40
N SER A 88 12.73 -5.35 12.30
CA SER A 88 13.75 -5.24 13.35
C SER A 88 13.23 -5.86 14.65
N PRO A 89 13.72 -7.05 15.08
CA PRO A 89 13.27 -7.65 16.33
C PRO A 89 13.93 -6.94 17.52
N SER A 90 13.26 -5.93 18.06
CA SER A 90 13.47 -5.39 19.43
C SER A 90 12.22 -4.60 19.81
N GLU A 91 11.48 -4.87 20.88
CA GLU A 91 11.92 -5.29 22.21
C GLU A 91 11.03 -6.40 22.78
N SER A 92 11.71 -7.43 23.27
CA SER A 92 11.20 -8.33 24.29
C SER A 92 10.90 -7.55 25.58
N LYS A 93 9.73 -7.78 26.17
CA LYS A 93 9.57 -7.77 27.63
C LYS A 93 9.03 -9.12 28.05
#